data_AF-A0A9Q0JJ18-F1
#
_entry.id   AF-A0A9Q0JJ18-F1
#
_cell.length_a   1.000
_cell.length_b   1.000
_cell.length_c   1.000
_cell.angle_alpha   90.00
_cell.angle_beta   90.00
_cell.angle_gamma   90.00
#
_symmetry.space_group_name_H-M   'P 1'
#
loop_
_entity.id
_entity.type
_entity.pdbx_description
1 polymer ?
#
loop_
_entity_poly.entity_id
_entity_poly.type
_entity_poly.pdbx_seq_one_letter_code
_entity_poly.pdbx_strand_id
1 'polypeptide(L)'
;MQGIAPRVYELKRTIALLQQEKAPISTYYGKLKATWGELQGLNPIPNCKCGCSCGATKKMQTMREEEKVYDFLMGLDETHSTAGKNLVAVEESIINLILEVEIEELPWPSPLIQ
;
A
#
# COMPACT_ATOMS: atom_id res chain seq x y z
N MET A 1 3.71 22.25 -18.76
CA MET A 1 3.90 20.81 -18.48
C MET A 1 4.21 20.68 -17.00
N GLN A 2 3.35 20.08 -16.19
CA GLN A 2 3.76 19.70 -14.84
C GLN A 2 4.81 18.59 -14.96
N GLY A 3 5.94 18.73 -14.26
CA GLY A 3 6.97 17.69 -14.26
C GLY A 3 6.54 16.48 -13.44
N ILE A 4 7.18 15.33 -13.67
CA ILE A 4 6.95 14.08 -12.92
C ILE A 4 7.18 14.31 -11.41
N ALA A 5 8.20 15.09 -11.04
CA ALA A 5 8.55 15.34 -9.64
C ALA A 5 7.45 16.07 -8.83
N PRO A 6 6.86 17.19 -9.32
CA PRO A 6 5.67 17.77 -8.71
C PRO A 6 4.53 16.79 -8.49
N ARG A 7 4.21 15.95 -9.49
CA ARG A 7 3.12 14.97 -9.38
C ARG A 7 3.41 13.89 -8.34
N VAL A 8 4.64 13.39 -8.31
CA VAL A 8 5.10 12.44 -7.28
C VAL A 8 4.96 13.03 -5.88
N TYR A 9 5.31 14.31 -5.69
CA TYR A 9 5.14 14.99 -4.40
C TYR A 9 3.67 15.13 -4.02
N GLU A 10 2.81 15.54 -4.95
CA GLU A 10 1.36 15.62 -4.73
C GLU A 10 0.77 14.29 -4.28
N LEU A 11 1.09 13.19 -4.98
CA LEU A 11 0.59 11.86 -4.64
C LEU A 11 1.06 11.40 -3.26
N LYS A 12 2.34 11.61 -2.92
CA LYS A 12 2.86 11.32 -1.58
C LYS A 12 2.14 12.12 -0.50
N ARG A 13 1.85 13.40 -0.75
CA ARG A 13 1.08 14.24 0.16
C ARG A 13 -0.36 13.77 0.29
N THR A 14 -0.99 13.35 -0.81
CA THR A 14 -2.34 12.78 -0.78
C THR A 14 -2.40 11.52 0.07
N ILE A 15 -1.45 10.60 -0.08
CA ILE A 15 -1.36 9.39 0.74
C ILE A 15 -1.25 9.74 2.23
N ALA A 16 -0.31 10.62 2.59
CA ALA A 16 -0.08 11.00 3.99
C ALA A 16 -1.26 11.72 4.67
N LEU A 17 -2.15 12.33 3.88
CA LEU A 17 -3.32 13.06 4.39
C LEU A 17 -4.63 12.30 4.22
N LEU A 18 -4.62 11.15 3.55
CA LEU A 18 -5.84 10.37 3.32
C LEU A 18 -6.27 9.72 4.63
N GLN A 19 -7.54 9.89 4.98
CA GLN A 19 -8.15 9.36 6.20
C GLN A 19 -9.40 8.55 5.84
N GLN A 20 -9.78 7.60 6.69
CA GLN A 20 -10.95 6.75 6.50
C GLN A 20 -12.25 7.58 6.56
N GLU A 21 -12.33 8.55 7.47
CA GLU A 21 -13.44 9.50 7.60
C GLU A 21 -14.82 8.82 7.71
N LYS A 22 -14.92 7.76 8.50
CA LYS A 22 -16.11 6.92 8.71
C LYS A 22 -16.60 6.19 7.45
N ALA A 23 -15.85 6.23 6.36
CA ALA A 23 -16.14 5.40 5.18
C ALA A 23 -15.84 3.92 5.49
N PRO A 24 -16.43 2.98 4.73
CA PRO A 24 -16.05 1.58 4.80
C PRO A 24 -14.54 1.39 4.57
N ILE A 25 -13.91 0.49 5.32
CA ILE A 25 -12.47 0.21 5.24
C ILE A 25 -12.06 -0.13 3.80
N SER A 26 -12.87 -0.92 3.08
CA SER A 26 -12.64 -1.27 1.67
C SER A 26 -12.59 -0.05 0.75
N THR A 27 -13.47 0.94 0.97
CA THR A 27 -13.49 2.18 0.20
C THR A 27 -12.25 3.03 0.46
N TYR A 28 -11.82 3.12 1.73
CA TYR A 28 -10.59 3.81 2.10
C TYR A 28 -9.34 3.12 1.51
N TYR A 29 -9.24 1.80 1.66
CA TYR A 29 -8.16 1.01 1.08
C TYR A 29 -8.12 1.12 -0.45
N GLY A 30 -9.27 1.11 -1.13
CA GLY A 30 -9.35 1.31 -2.57
C GLY A 30 -8.76 2.65 -3.03
N LYS A 31 -9.00 3.74 -2.29
CA LYS A 31 -8.40 5.06 -2.57
C LYS A 31 -6.89 5.05 -2.38
N LEU A 32 -6.39 4.42 -1.31
CA LEU A 32 -4.95 4.23 -1.10
C LEU A 32 -4.32 3.41 -2.22
N LYS A 33 -4.92 2.27 -2.57
CA LYS A 33 -4.46 1.35 -3.63
C LYS A 33 -4.35 2.06 -4.98
N ALA A 34 -5.36 2.84 -5.35
CA ALA A 34 -5.33 3.64 -6.57
C ALA A 34 -4.18 4.66 -6.56
N THR A 35 -4.00 5.36 -5.43
CA THR A 35 -2.98 6.42 -5.30
C THR A 35 -1.55 5.84 -5.28
N TRP A 36 -1.33 4.71 -4.59
CA TRP A 36 -0.06 3.97 -4.64
C TRP A 36 0.25 3.45 -6.05
N GLY A 37 -0.76 2.95 -6.77
CA GLY A 37 -0.61 2.49 -8.15
C GLY A 37 -0.14 3.60 -9.09
N GLU A 38 -0.76 4.79 -9.00
CA GLU A 38 -0.32 5.96 -9.78
C GLU A 38 1.11 6.38 -9.40
N LEU A 39 1.41 6.44 -8.11
CA LEU A 39 2.75 6.79 -7.62
C LEU A 39 3.80 5.78 -8.10
N GLN A 40 3.49 4.49 -8.10
CA GLN A 40 4.39 3.43 -8.58
C GLN A 40 4.67 3.56 -10.07
N GLY A 41 3.68 3.95 -10.88
CA GLY A 41 3.87 4.20 -12.31
C GLY A 41 4.83 5.36 -12.60
N LEU A 42 4.82 6.41 -11.77
CA LEU A 42 5.69 7.59 -11.93
C LEU A 42 7.05 7.45 -11.23
N ASN A 43 7.11 6.64 -10.19
CA ASN A 43 8.30 6.43 -9.37
C ASN A 43 8.52 4.92 -9.16
N PRO A 44 8.94 4.18 -10.21
CA PRO A 44 9.15 2.73 -10.11
C PRO A 44 10.35 2.39 -9.22
N ILE A 45 10.36 1.17 -8.67
CA ILE A 45 11.53 0.66 -7.97
C ILE A 45 12.62 0.35 -9.01
N PRO A 46 13.84 0.89 -8.86
CA PRO A 46 14.92 0.58 -9.78
C PRO A 46 15.37 -0.87 -9.65
N ASN A 47 15.55 -1.52 -10.80
CA ASN A 47 16.20 -2.83 -10.88
C ASN A 47 17.73 -2.64 -10.84
N CYS A 48 18.44 -3.44 -10.03
CA CYS A 48 19.91 -3.43 -10.08
C CYS A 48 20.37 -3.95 -11.45
N LYS A 49 21.10 -3.10 -12.19
CA LYS A 49 21.72 -3.47 -13.49
C LYS A 49 23.14 -4.03 -13.35
N CYS A 50 23.60 -4.14 -12.12
CA CYS A 50 24.93 -4.56 -11.72
C CYS A 50 25.25 -6.04 -12.02
N GLY A 51 24.27 -6.85 -12.46
CA GLY A 51 24.43 -8.29 -12.68
C GLY A 51 24.67 -9.11 -11.39
N CYS A 52 24.53 -8.50 -10.21
CA CYS A 52 24.77 -9.18 -8.93
C CYS A 52 23.47 -9.56 -8.21
N SER A 53 23.54 -10.61 -7.40
CA SER A 53 22.44 -11.11 -6.56
C SER A 53 22.33 -10.38 -5.21
N CYS A 54 22.59 -9.08 -5.16
CA CYS A 54 22.64 -8.32 -3.89
C CYS A 54 21.29 -8.19 -3.17
N GLY A 55 20.17 -8.54 -3.83
CA GLY A 55 18.84 -8.46 -3.24
C GLY A 55 18.32 -7.03 -3.00
N ALA A 56 19.05 -5.99 -3.44
CA ALA A 56 18.68 -4.59 -3.18
C ALA A 56 17.27 -4.23 -3.69
N THR A 57 16.93 -4.62 -4.92
CA THR A 57 15.59 -4.40 -5.49
C THR A 57 14.51 -5.11 -4.66
N LYS A 58 14.76 -6.34 -4.19
CA LYS A 58 13.83 -7.08 -3.32
C LYS A 58 13.65 -6.36 -1.99
N LYS A 59 14.75 -5.89 -1.36
CA LYS A 59 14.68 -5.12 -0.12
C LYS A 59 13.90 -3.82 -0.29
N MET A 60 14.09 -3.10 -1.39
CA MET A 60 13.33 -1.89 -1.70
C MET A 60 11.84 -2.16 -1.94
N GLN A 61 11.49 -3.32 -2.52
CA GLN A 61 10.10 -3.76 -2.65
C GLN A 61 9.48 -4.00 -1.28
N THR A 62 10.16 -4.77 -0.42
CA THR A 62 9.69 -5.02 0.95
C THR A 62 9.47 -3.72 1.73
N MET A 63 10.42 -2.79 1.69
CA MET A 63 10.27 -1.48 2.35
C MET A 63 9.06 -0.69 1.85
N ARG A 64 8.72 -0.75 0.55
CA ARG A 64 7.51 -0.09 0.04
C ARG A 64 6.23 -0.75 0.49
N GLU A 65 6.19 -2.08 0.57
CA GLU A 65 5.02 -2.78 1.09
C GLU A 65 4.81 -2.49 2.59
N GLU A 66 5.90 -2.41 3.37
CA GLU A 66 5.86 -1.96 4.76
C GLU A 66 5.33 -0.51 4.87
N GLU A 67 5.81 0.41 4.03
CA GLU A 67 5.30 1.80 3.98
C GLU A 67 3.78 1.84 3.71
N LYS A 68 3.26 1.03 2.80
CA LYS A 68 1.80 0.97 2.52
C LYS A 68 1.00 0.52 3.74
N VAL A 69 1.54 -0.41 4.53
CA VAL A 69 0.90 -0.83 5.78
C VAL A 69 0.82 0.34 6.75
N TYR A 70 1.90 1.09 6.92
CA TYR A 70 1.89 2.27 7.79
C TYR A 70 0.93 3.35 7.31
N ASP A 71 0.97 3.68 6.02
CA ASP A 71 0.04 4.63 5.38
C ASP A 71 -1.42 4.23 5.64
N PHE A 72 -1.76 2.94 5.47
CA PHE A 72 -3.09 2.42 5.76
C PHE A 72 -3.48 2.64 7.23
N LEU A 73 -2.66 2.17 8.16
CA LEU A 73 -2.92 2.24 9.59
C LEU A 73 -3.06 3.69 10.09
N MET A 74 -2.22 4.60 9.60
CA MET A 74 -2.16 6.00 10.04
C MET A 74 -3.39 6.81 9.64
N GLY A 75 -4.17 6.36 8.65
CA GLY A 75 -5.43 6.99 8.27
C GLY A 75 -6.69 6.25 8.72
N LEU A 76 -6.58 5.17 9.49
CA LEU A 76 -7.76 4.50 10.07
C LEU A 76 -8.36 5.33 11.20
N ASP A 77 -9.69 5.33 11.30
CA ASP A 77 -10.39 5.99 12.40
C ASP A 77 -10.11 5.30 13.76
N GLU A 78 -10.14 6.05 14.86
CA GLU A 78 -9.80 5.57 16.21
C GLU A 78 -10.61 4.35 16.66
N THR A 79 -11.85 4.21 16.21
CA THR A 79 -12.72 3.05 16.53
C THR A 79 -12.20 1.75 15.92
N HIS A 80 -11.50 1.84 14.80
CA HIS A 80 -10.88 0.70 14.11
C HIS A 80 -9.38 0.55 14.47
N SER A 81 -8.77 1.61 15.00
CA SER A 81 -7.36 1.67 15.43
C SER A 81 -7.06 0.87 16.72
N THR A 82 -8.01 0.11 17.27
CA THR A 82 -7.75 -0.74 18.46
C THR A 82 -6.66 -1.80 18.19
N ALA A 83 -6.46 -2.18 16.92
CA ALA A 83 -5.34 -3.02 16.48
C ALA A 83 -3.99 -2.27 16.35
N GLY A 84 -3.99 -0.93 16.31
CA GLY A 84 -2.81 -0.08 16.16
C GLY A 84 -2.04 0.21 17.46
N LYS A 85 -2.53 -0.23 18.63
CA LYS A 85 -1.90 0.07 19.93
C LYS A 85 -0.73 -0.84 20.30
N ASN A 86 -0.51 -1.95 19.59
CA ASN A 86 0.61 -2.87 19.80
C ASN A 86 1.50 -2.93 18.56
N LEU A 87 2.29 -1.88 18.33
CA LEU A 87 3.12 -1.64 17.13
C LEU A 87 4.28 -2.62 16.87
N VAL A 88 4.25 -3.87 17.35
CA VAL A 88 5.35 -4.85 17.13
C VAL A 88 4.85 -6.26 16.75
N ALA A 89 3.53 -6.54 16.76
CA ALA A 89 3.00 -7.89 16.53
C ALA A 89 2.11 -8.04 15.28
N VAL A 90 2.17 -7.08 14.35
CA VAL A 90 1.09 -6.88 13.37
C VAL A 90 1.45 -7.18 11.90
N GLU A 91 2.68 -7.62 11.61
CA GLU A 91 3.09 -7.92 10.23
C GLU A 91 2.27 -9.06 9.61
N GLU A 92 2.06 -10.19 10.30
CA GLU A 92 1.28 -11.30 9.74
C GLU A 92 -0.23 -11.03 9.72
N SER A 93 -0.76 -10.40 10.78
CA SER A 93 -2.20 -10.13 10.90
C SER A 93 -2.71 -9.07 9.92
N ILE A 94 -1.89 -8.05 9.61
CA ILE A 94 -2.27 -7.03 8.61
C ILE A 94 -2.12 -7.55 7.20
N ILE A 95 -1.09 -8.36 6.90
CA ILE A 95 -1.01 -9.05 5.61
C ILE A 95 -2.26 -9.91 5.40
N ASN A 96 -2.71 -10.64 6.42
CA ASN A 96 -3.95 -11.41 6.34
C ASN A 96 -5.18 -10.53 6.10
N LEU A 97 -5.29 -9.37 6.77
CA LEU A 97 -6.40 -8.42 6.52
C LEU A 97 -6.34 -7.80 5.11
N ILE A 98 -5.14 -7.47 4.61
CA ILE A 98 -4.97 -6.98 3.23
C ILE A 98 -5.31 -8.08 2.24
N LEU A 99 -4.88 -9.32 2.49
CA LEU A 99 -5.22 -10.47 1.67
C LEU A 99 -6.72 -10.78 1.72
N GLU A 100 -7.36 -10.71 2.88
CA GLU A 100 -8.82 -10.87 3.02
C GLU A 100 -9.58 -9.81 2.22
N VAL A 101 -9.20 -8.54 2.34
CA VAL A 101 -9.78 -7.44 1.55
C VAL A 101 -9.49 -7.61 0.05
N GLU A 102 -8.32 -8.11 -0.33
CA GLU A 102 -7.99 -8.37 -1.73
C GLU A 102 -8.69 -9.61 -2.29
N ILE A 103 -9.03 -10.59 -1.47
CA ILE A 103 -9.77 -11.80 -1.85
C ILE A 103 -11.26 -11.48 -2.07
N GLU A 104 -11.85 -10.61 -1.25
CA GLU A 104 -13.26 -10.21 -1.39
C GLU A 104 -13.53 -9.38 -2.67
N GLU A 105 -12.52 -8.70 -3.21
CA GLU A 105 -12.62 -7.85 -4.41
C GLU A 105 -12.29 -8.59 -5.73
N LEU A 106 -12.00 -9.90 -5.70
CA LEU A 106 -11.74 -10.68 -6.91
C LEU A 106 -13.05 -11.03 -7.63
N PRO A 107 -13.20 -10.72 -8.94
CA PRO A 107 -14.36 -11.16 -9.70
C PRO A 107 -14.36 -12.69 -9.84
N TRP A 108 -15.47 -13.32 -9.46
CA TRP A 108 -15.71 -14.74 -9.67
C TRP A 108 -16.00 -15.04 -11.16
N PRO A 109 -15.43 -16.10 -11.75
CA PRO A 109 -14.45 -17.05 -11.20
C PRO A 109 -12.99 -16.59 -11.38
N SER A 110 -12.13 -16.95 -10.41
CA SER A 110 -10.71 -16.60 -10.39
C SER A 110 -9.89 -17.36 -11.47
N PRO A 111 -9.01 -16.69 -12.23
CA PRO A 111 -8.12 -17.32 -13.22
C PRO A 111 -7.10 -18.32 -12.63
N LEU A 112 -6.96 -18.39 -11.30
CA LEU A 112 -6.01 -19.28 -10.61
C LEU A 112 -6.57 -20.69 -10.33
N ILE A 113 -7.82 -20.95 -10.68
CA ILE A 113 -8.44 -22.29 -10.60
C ILE A 113 -8.81 -22.76 -12.02
N GLN A 114 -7.79 -22.90 -12.89
CA GLN A 114 -7.88 -23.65 -14.14
C GLN A 114 -6.77 -24.70 -14.23
#